data_AF-A0A2S8FY76-F1
#
_entry.id   AF-A0A2S8FY76-F1
#
_cell.length_a   1.000
_cell.length_b   1.000
_cell.length_c   1.000
_cell.angle_alpha   90.00
_cell.angle_beta   90.00
_cell.angle_gamma   90.00
#
_symmetry.space_group_name_H-M   'P 1'
#
loop_
_entity.id
_entity.type
_entity.pdbx_description
1 polymer ?
#
loop_
_entity_poly.entity_id
_entity_poly.type
_entity_poly.pdbx_seq_one_letter_code
_entity_poly.pdbx_strand_id
1 'polypeptide(L)'
;MGVRKKGRTRFECLGECFVWYWDEWYIRISSEDKSFVIAYFIGDPWGPEAHLEIHGHHFPGIERTERRPVRVLVPEAVRKEFQSSTGAFVNALIRWCLDESHTLKYLDDSEPTS
;
A
#
# COMPACT_ATOMS: atom_id res chain seq x y z
N MET A 1 28.16 -13.36 6.85
CA MET A 1 28.18 -11.90 7.06
C MET A 1 26.78 -11.34 6.75
N GLY A 2 25.94 -11.17 7.78
CA GLY A 2 24.57 -10.67 7.60
C GLY A 2 24.55 -9.15 7.68
N VAL A 3 24.33 -8.48 6.55
CA VAL A 3 24.05 -7.03 6.54
C VAL A 3 22.73 -6.81 7.26
N ARG A 4 22.79 -6.29 8.50
CA ARG A 4 21.59 -5.80 9.21
C ARG A 4 21.00 -4.65 8.38
N LYS A 5 19.98 -4.94 7.58
CA LYS A 5 19.20 -3.93 6.84
C LYS A 5 18.36 -3.14 7.84
N LYS A 6 18.98 -2.11 8.42
CA LYS A 6 18.36 -1.12 9.31
C LYS A 6 17.06 -0.63 8.66
N GLY A 7 15.92 -0.79 9.35
CA GLY A 7 14.63 -0.22 8.95
C GLY A 7 13.64 -1.11 8.20
N ARG A 8 13.96 -2.39 7.93
CA ARG A 8 12.97 -3.35 7.37
C ARG A 8 12.37 -4.22 8.46
N THR A 9 11.07 -4.17 8.59
CA THR A 9 10.30 -4.99 9.53
C THR A 9 9.61 -6.10 8.75
N ARG A 10 9.77 -7.34 9.21
CA ARG A 10 9.05 -8.50 8.70
C ARG A 10 7.81 -8.73 9.55
N PHE A 11 6.72 -9.13 8.91
CA PHE A 11 5.51 -9.55 9.62
C PHE A 11 4.71 -10.54 8.78
N GLU A 12 3.89 -11.33 9.46
CA GLU A 12 2.98 -12.28 8.83
C GLU A 12 1.57 -11.69 8.81
N CYS A 13 0.89 -11.78 7.67
CA CYS A 13 -0.49 -11.36 7.48
C CYS A 13 -1.20 -12.33 6.55
N LEU A 14 -2.38 -12.81 6.94
CA LEU A 14 -3.17 -13.76 6.15
C LEU A 14 -2.41 -15.04 5.73
N GLY A 15 -1.42 -15.47 6.54
CA GLY A 15 -0.57 -16.62 6.22
C GLY A 15 0.55 -16.34 5.22
N GLU A 16 0.73 -15.09 4.80
CA GLU A 16 1.82 -14.65 3.94
C GLU A 16 2.82 -13.75 4.68
N CYS A 17 4.10 -13.83 4.26
CA CYS A 17 5.18 -13.03 4.82
C CYS A 17 5.35 -11.73 4.03
N PHE A 18 5.29 -10.61 4.75
CA PHE A 18 5.51 -9.28 4.20
C PHE A 18 6.70 -8.59 4.85
N VAL A 19 7.29 -7.68 4.08
CA VAL A 19 8.34 -6.78 4.53
C VAL A 19 7.85 -5.37 4.34
N TRP A 20 7.97 -4.54 5.36
CA TRP A 20 7.71 -3.11 5.23
C TRP A 20 8.87 -2.27 5.78
N TYR A 21 8.97 -1.06 5.25
CA TYR A 21 9.92 -0.05 5.71
C TYR A 21 9.43 1.35 5.35
N TRP A 22 9.85 2.34 6.12
CA TRP A 22 9.66 3.75 5.77
C TRP A 22 10.78 4.26 4.84
N ASP A 23 10.47 5.20 3.99
CA ASP A 23 11.44 6.10 3.40
C ASP A 23 11.04 7.56 3.66
N GLU A 24 11.60 8.51 2.93
CA GLU A 24 11.36 9.95 3.16
C GLU A 24 9.88 10.34 3.03
N TRP A 25 9.13 9.65 2.16
CA TRP A 25 7.76 10.02 1.82
C TRP A 25 6.77 8.85 1.81
N TYR A 26 7.23 7.60 1.97
CA TYR A 26 6.41 6.42 1.79
C TYR A 26 6.59 5.37 2.89
N ILE A 27 5.51 4.65 3.18
CA ILE A 27 5.57 3.31 3.77
C ILE A 27 5.50 2.32 2.63
N ARG A 28 6.62 1.62 2.39
CA ARG A 28 6.69 0.58 1.37
C ARG A 28 6.42 -0.77 1.99
N ILE A 29 5.56 -1.55 1.36
CA ILE A 29 5.17 -2.89 1.78
C ILE A 29 5.32 -3.81 0.57
N SER A 30 5.93 -4.97 0.77
CA SER A 30 6.11 -5.98 -0.27
C SER A 30 6.00 -7.39 0.30
N SER A 31 5.35 -8.30 -0.43
CA SER A 31 5.46 -9.74 -0.18
C SER A 31 6.88 -10.23 -0.47
N GLU A 32 7.25 -11.41 0.04
CA GLU A 32 8.59 -11.96 -0.21
C GLU A 32 8.85 -12.27 -1.70
N ASP A 33 7.84 -12.74 -2.41
CA ASP A 33 7.89 -13.01 -3.85
C ASP A 33 7.76 -11.74 -4.71
N LYS A 34 7.49 -10.59 -4.09
CA LYS A 34 7.24 -9.29 -4.72
C LYS A 34 6.07 -9.29 -5.72
N SER A 35 5.16 -10.26 -5.64
CA SER A 35 3.92 -10.23 -6.41
C SER A 35 2.97 -9.14 -5.90
N PHE A 36 3.03 -8.86 -4.60
CA PHE A 36 2.36 -7.75 -3.93
C PHE A 36 3.40 -6.69 -3.56
N VAL A 37 3.27 -5.48 -4.12
CA VAL A 37 4.14 -4.33 -3.80
C VAL A 37 3.29 -3.08 -3.79
N ILE A 38 3.27 -2.38 -2.65
CA ILE A 38 2.55 -1.13 -2.47
C ILE A 38 3.44 -0.08 -1.78
N ALA A 39 3.16 1.18 -2.03
CA ALA A 39 3.78 2.31 -1.36
C ALA A 39 2.69 3.30 -0.93
N TYR A 40 2.52 3.47 0.37
CA TYR A 40 1.59 4.45 0.93
C TYR A 40 2.30 5.79 1.08
N PHE A 41 1.80 6.83 0.42
CA PHE A 41 2.35 8.17 0.54
C PHE A 41 2.00 8.76 1.90
N ILE A 42 3.03 9.03 2.72
CA ILE A 42 2.92 9.60 4.06
C ILE A 42 2.77 11.12 4.02
N GLY A 43 3.17 11.77 2.91
CA GLY A 43 3.26 13.22 2.70
C GLY A 43 2.49 14.10 3.68
N ASP A 44 1.34 14.64 3.26
CA ASP A 44 0.40 15.29 4.17
C ASP A 44 -0.69 14.27 4.57
N PRO A 45 -0.64 13.67 5.78
CA PRO A 45 -1.64 12.71 6.22
C PRO A 45 -3.05 13.32 6.35
N TRP A 46 -3.15 14.65 6.33
CA TRP A 46 -4.41 15.41 6.37
C TRP A 46 -4.77 16.04 5.02
N GLY A 47 -3.89 15.94 4.03
CA GLY A 47 -4.11 16.43 2.68
C GLY A 47 -5.08 15.54 1.89
N PRO A 48 -5.74 16.08 0.85
CA PRO A 48 -6.60 15.30 -0.05
C PRO A 48 -5.83 14.26 -0.88
N GLU A 49 -4.50 14.23 -0.78
CA GLU A 49 -3.59 13.43 -1.62
C GLU A 49 -3.05 12.17 -0.92
N ALA A 50 -3.56 11.77 0.24
CA ALA A 50 -3.16 10.51 0.88
C ALA A 50 -3.56 9.30 0.01
N HIS A 51 -2.60 8.76 -0.74
CA HIS A 51 -2.82 7.73 -1.74
C HIS A 51 -1.90 6.53 -1.55
N LEU A 52 -2.32 5.42 -2.12
CA LEU A 52 -1.54 4.20 -2.24
C LEU A 52 -1.11 4.02 -3.69
N GLU A 53 0.19 3.81 -3.90
CA GLU A 53 0.74 3.38 -5.18
C GLU A 53 0.87 1.86 -5.20
N ILE A 54 0.26 1.20 -6.17
CA ILE A 54 0.25 -0.25 -6.32
C ILE A 54 1.15 -0.63 -7.49
N HIS A 55 2.27 -1.26 -7.16
CA HIS A 55 3.34 -1.66 -8.10
C HIS A 55 3.27 -3.16 -8.44
N GLY A 56 2.74 -4.00 -7.54
CA GLY A 56 2.71 -5.46 -7.70
C GLY A 56 1.53 -5.96 -8.53
N HIS A 57 1.75 -6.98 -9.37
CA HIS A 57 0.74 -7.53 -10.29
C HIS A 57 -0.36 -8.36 -9.62
N HIS A 58 -0.20 -8.70 -8.34
CA HIS A 58 -1.18 -9.46 -7.57
C HIS A 58 -1.95 -8.51 -6.67
N PHE A 59 -3.01 -7.92 -7.21
CA PHE A 59 -3.89 -7.02 -6.49
C PHE A 59 -5.33 -7.20 -6.99
N PRO A 60 -6.27 -7.63 -6.12
CA PRO A 60 -7.66 -7.84 -6.52
C PRO A 60 -8.31 -6.51 -6.93
N GLY A 61 -9.10 -6.55 -8.00
CA GLY A 61 -9.77 -5.37 -8.55
C GLY A 61 -8.91 -4.50 -9.48
N ILE A 62 -7.64 -4.85 -9.72
CA ILE A 62 -6.76 -4.18 -10.69
C ILE A 62 -6.43 -5.15 -11.82
N GLU A 63 -6.67 -4.73 -13.06
CA GLU A 63 -6.31 -5.56 -14.20
C GLU A 63 -4.80 -5.74 -14.32
N ARG A 64 -4.36 -6.96 -14.68
CA ARG A 64 -2.94 -7.26 -14.87
C ARG A 64 -2.29 -6.43 -15.98
N THR A 65 -3.10 -6.00 -16.94
CA THR A 65 -2.75 -5.19 -18.11
C THR A 65 -2.66 -3.69 -17.80
N GLU A 66 -3.11 -3.25 -16.63
CA GLU A 66 -3.10 -1.84 -16.27
C GLU A 66 -1.67 -1.30 -16.10
N ARG A 67 -1.45 -0.04 -16.51
CA ARG A 67 -0.15 0.63 -16.37
C ARG A 67 0.15 0.89 -14.90
N ARG A 68 1.36 0.55 -14.46
CA ARG A 68 1.79 0.67 -13.06
C ARG A 68 2.80 1.82 -12.86
N PRO A 69 2.81 2.47 -11.68
CA PRO A 69 1.96 2.20 -10.52
C PRO A 69 0.53 2.68 -10.70
N VAL A 70 -0.42 1.91 -10.18
CA VAL A 70 -1.81 2.33 -10.06
C VAL A 70 -1.95 3.16 -8.78
N ARG A 71 -2.56 4.34 -8.86
CA ARG A 71 -2.76 5.23 -7.71
C ARG A 71 -4.20 5.18 -7.25
N VAL A 72 -4.41 4.83 -5.99
CA VAL A 72 -5.74 4.74 -5.39
C VAL A 72 -5.83 5.53 -4.09
N LEU A 73 -7.01 6.07 -3.81
CA LEU A 73 -7.32 6.72 -2.55
C LEU A 73 -7.48 5.68 -1.43
N VAL A 74 -6.86 5.95 -0.28
CA VAL A 74 -6.99 5.09 0.89
C VAL A 74 -8.21 5.52 1.72
N PRO A 75 -9.15 4.60 2.03
CA PRO A 75 -10.30 4.91 2.86
C PRO A 75 -9.92 5.53 4.21
N GLU A 76 -10.71 6.48 4.69
CA GLU A 76 -10.47 7.15 5.97
C GLU A 76 -10.41 6.16 7.15
N ALA A 77 -11.21 5.10 7.11
CA ALA A 77 -11.19 4.05 8.14
C ALA A 77 -9.80 3.39 8.27
N VAL A 78 -9.14 3.09 7.15
CA VAL A 78 -7.77 2.54 7.14
C VAL A 78 -6.76 3.59 7.60
N ARG A 79 -6.90 4.85 7.16
CA ARG A 79 -6.02 5.95 7.58
C ARG A 79 -6.07 6.21 9.09
N LYS A 80 -7.21 6.00 9.75
CA LYS A 80 -7.35 6.14 11.21
C LYS A 80 -6.46 5.18 12.00
N GLU A 81 -6.21 3.98 11.48
CA GLU A 81 -5.31 2.99 12.12
C GLU A 81 -3.87 3.50 12.23
N PHE A 82 -3.46 4.44 11.36
CA PHE A 82 -2.15 5.09 11.44
C PHE A 82 -1.94 5.84 12.77
N GLN A 83 -3.02 6.34 13.38
CA GLN A 83 -2.95 7.04 14.65
C GLN A 83 -2.70 6.10 15.84
N SER A 84 -3.01 4.81 15.70
CA SER A 84 -2.84 3.81 16.76
C SER A 84 -1.43 3.22 16.78
N SER A 85 -0.98 2.65 15.66
CA SER A 85 0.41 2.21 15.48
C SER A 85 0.71 1.92 14.02
N THR A 86 1.97 2.10 13.61
CA THR A 86 2.41 1.78 12.23
C THR A 86 2.21 0.31 11.88
N GLY A 87 2.40 -0.61 12.83
CA GLY A 87 2.17 -2.04 12.61
C GLY A 87 0.69 -2.38 12.37
N ALA A 88 -0.22 -1.80 13.15
CA ALA A 88 -1.66 -1.96 12.95
C ALA A 88 -2.11 -1.37 11.61
N PHE A 89 -1.61 -0.18 11.27
CA PHE A 89 -1.87 0.45 9.98
C PHE A 89 -1.39 -0.38 8.78
N VAL A 90 -0.17 -0.91 8.84
CA VAL A 90 0.37 -1.77 7.79
C VAL A 90 -0.47 -3.04 7.63
N ASN A 91 -0.89 -3.66 8.73
CA ASN A 91 -1.79 -4.82 8.69
C ASN A 91 -3.16 -4.47 8.09
N ALA A 92 -3.74 -3.34 8.49
CA ALA A 92 -5.00 -2.85 7.96
C ALA A 92 -4.91 -2.54 6.46
N LEU A 93 -3.80 -1.94 6.01
CA LEU A 93 -3.52 -1.69 4.59
C LEU A 93 -3.49 -2.99 3.78
N ILE A 94 -2.74 -4.01 4.22
CA ILE A 94 -2.67 -5.28 3.50
C ILE A 94 -4.05 -5.94 3.42
N ARG A 95 -4.76 -6.02 4.56
CA ARG A 95 -6.09 -6.63 4.62
C ARG A 95 -7.06 -5.93 3.70
N TRP A 96 -7.04 -4.59 3.71
CA TRP A 96 -7.82 -3.80 2.76
C TRP A 96 -7.40 -4.17 1.34
N CYS A 97 -6.13 -4.04 0.97
CA CYS A 97 -5.65 -4.32 -0.38
C CYS A 97 -5.97 -5.72 -0.95
N LEU A 98 -6.13 -6.73 -0.09
CA LEU A 98 -6.44 -8.10 -0.48
C LEU A 98 -7.93 -8.45 -0.36
N ASP A 99 -8.76 -7.50 0.07
CA ASP A 99 -10.21 -7.68 0.17
C ASP A 99 -10.87 -7.47 -1.19
N GLU A 100 -11.30 -8.56 -1.81
CA GLU A 100 -12.01 -8.56 -3.11
C GLU A 100 -13.37 -7.83 -3.07
N SER A 101 -13.92 -7.58 -1.88
CA SER A 101 -15.23 -6.96 -1.72
C SER A 101 -15.21 -5.43 -1.77
N HIS A 102 -14.03 -4.80 -1.72
CA HIS A 102 -13.94 -3.34 -1.70
C HIS A 102 -13.94 -2.74 -3.11
N THR A 103 -14.44 -1.51 -3.23
CA THR A 103 -14.31 -0.72 -4.44
C THR A 103 -13.07 0.17 -4.35
N LEU A 104 -12.15 0.02 -5.30
CA LEU A 104 -11.00 0.90 -5.45
C LEU A 104 -11.43 2.24 -6.05
N LYS A 105 -10.95 3.33 -5.47
CA LYS A 105 -11.13 4.68 -6.01
C LYS A 105 -9.81 5.16 -6.56
N TYR A 106 -9.73 5.33 -7.88
CA TYR A 106 -8.51 5.82 -8.53
C TYR A 106 -8.27 7.29 -8.20
N LEU A 107 -7.01 7.66 -8.00
CA LEU A 107 -6.61 9.06 -7.80
C LEU A 107 -6.67 9.85 -9.13
N ASP A 108 -6.47 9.16 -10.25
CA ASP A 108 -6.34 9.73 -11.60
C ASP A 108 -7.67 9.79 -12.37
N ASP A 109 -8.83 9.74 -11.68
CA ASP A 109 -10.15 9.95 -12.32
C ASP A 109 -10.38 11.41 -12.79
N SER A 110 -9.29 12.16 -13.03
CA SER A 110 -9.29 13.38 -13.81
C SER A 110 -9.15 12.98 -15.26
N GLU A 111 -10.24 13.13 -16.02
CA GLU A 111 -10.40 12.80 -17.44
C GLU A 111 -9.11 12.94 -18.25
N PRO A 112 -8.81 12.01 -19.20
CA PRO A 112 -7.80 12.28 -20.20
C PRO A 112 -8.28 13.47 -21.02
N THR A 113 -7.65 14.64 -20.80
CA THR A 113 -7.85 15.82 -21.64
C THR A 113 -7.52 15.40 -23.07
N SER A 114 -8.56 15.34 -23.90
CA SER A 114 -8.49 15.04 -25.34
C SER A 114 -7.71 16.10 -26.10
#